data_AF-A0A3D1IRS6-F1
#
_entry.id   AF-A0A3D1IRS6-F1
#
_cell.length_a   1.000
_cell.length_b   1.000
_cell.length_c   1.000
_cell.angle_alpha   90.00
_cell.angle_beta   90.00
_cell.angle_gamma   90.00
#
_symmetry.space_group_name_H-M   'P 1'
#
loop_
_entity.id
_entity.type
_entity.pdbx_description
1 polymer ?
#
loop_
_entity_poly.entity_id
_entity_poly.type
_entity_poly.pdbx_seq_one_letter_code
_entity_poly.pdbx_strand_id
1 'polypeptide(L)'
;MFFLVFASVLLITYTWVGWRLIRPLEAGSGWRWVVIGLLAGHFVSVFVSFAILRSLGPGGWAGPLYWLAYGGMGLFSLIFTGMV
;
A
#
# COMPACT_ATOMS: atom_id res chain seq x y z
N MET A 1 12.79 -11.74 -9.81
CA MET A 1 13.33 -11.03 -8.62
C MET A 1 12.44 -9.86 -8.20
N PHE A 2 12.08 -8.92 -9.10
CA PHE A 2 11.22 -7.78 -8.78
C PHE A 2 9.87 -8.16 -8.11
N PHE A 3 9.17 -9.18 -8.63
CA PHE A 3 7.92 -9.68 -8.02
C PHE A 3 8.09 -10.11 -6.56
N LEU A 4 9.14 -10.87 -6.24
CA LEU A 4 9.38 -11.37 -4.90
C LEU A 4 9.74 -10.26 -3.92
N VAL A 5 10.50 -9.25 -4.39
CA VAL A 5 10.80 -8.05 -3.61
C VAL A 5 9.52 -7.27 -3.34
N PHE A 6 8.73 -7.01 -4.38
CA PHE A 6 7.44 -6.33 -4.26
C PHE A 6 6.50 -7.06 -3.29
N ALA A 7 6.32 -8.37 -3.45
CA ALA A 7 5.46 -9.18 -2.60
C ALA A 7 5.93 -9.19 -1.14
N SER A 8 7.25 -9.28 -0.90
CA SER A 8 7.83 -9.21 0.45
C SER A 8 7.58 -7.85 1.10
N VAL A 9 7.80 -6.76 0.37
CA VAL A 9 7.52 -5.40 0.87
C VAL A 9 6.05 -5.25 1.19
N LEU A 10 5.16 -5.66 0.28
CA LEU A 10 3.71 -5.60 0.47
C LEU A 10 3.28 -6.40 1.71
N LEU A 11 3.78 -7.62 1.88
CA LEU A 11 3.48 -8.48 3.03
C LEU A 11 3.91 -7.85 4.36
N ILE A 12 5.12 -7.30 4.42
CA ILE A 12 5.64 -6.61 5.61
C ILE A 12 4.77 -5.40 5.93
N THR A 13 4.44 -4.57 4.93
CA THR A 13 3.58 -3.41 5.10
C THR A 13 2.20 -3.80 5.61
N TYR A 14 1.56 -4.82 5.01
CA TYR A 14 0.25 -5.31 5.45
C TYR A 14 0.26 -5.83 6.87
N THR A 15 1.24 -6.67 7.20
CA THR A 15 1.36 -7.28 8.52
C THR A 15 1.57 -6.19 9.57
N TRP A 16 2.44 -5.23 9.28
CA TRP A 16 2.74 -4.14 10.20
C TRP A 16 1.56 -3.19 10.39
N VAL A 17 0.89 -2.77 9.30
CA VAL A 17 -0.32 -1.93 9.37
C VAL A 17 -1.44 -2.68 10.11
N GLY A 18 -1.70 -3.94 9.79
CA GLY A 18 -2.69 -4.77 10.47
C GLY A 18 -2.42 -4.88 11.98
N TRP A 19 -1.16 -5.06 12.37
CA TRP A 19 -0.77 -5.05 13.78
C TRP A 19 -1.06 -3.70 14.46
N ARG A 20 -0.86 -2.58 13.77
CA ARG A 20 -1.13 -1.23 14.30
C ARG A 20 -2.61 -0.88 14.37
N LEU A 21 -3.46 -1.53 13.59
CA LEU A 21 -4.92 -1.43 13.74
C LEU A 21 -5.39 -2.12 15.03
N ILE A 22 -4.80 -3.27 15.39
CA ILE A 22 -5.14 -4.02 16.62
C ILE A 22 -4.49 -3.41 17.86
N ARG A 23 -3.24 -2.94 17.75
CA ARG A 23 -2.48 -2.30 18.84
C ARG A 23 -2.05 -0.90 18.40
N PRO A 24 -2.90 0.12 18.63
CA PRO A 24 -2.61 1.50 18.27
C PRO A 24 -1.32 1.99 18.94
N LEU A 25 -0.63 2.89 18.26
CA LEU A 25 0.50 3.60 18.86
C LEU A 25 -0.01 4.58 19.93
N GLU A 26 0.79 4.76 20.97
CA GLU A 26 0.50 5.72 22.04
C GLU A 26 0.33 7.15 21.50
N ALA A 27 -0.56 7.91 22.14
CA ALA A 27 -0.77 9.30 21.83
C ALA A 27 0.53 10.09 22.08
N GLY A 28 1.13 10.61 21.00
CA GLY A 28 2.40 11.35 21.05
C GLY A 28 3.60 10.60 20.43
N SER A 29 3.44 9.33 20.05
CA SER A 29 4.51 8.59 19.36
C SER A 29 4.82 9.18 17.98
N GLY A 30 6.08 9.56 17.73
CA GLY A 30 6.54 10.03 16.41
C GLY A 30 6.32 9.01 15.29
N TRP A 31 6.26 7.72 15.64
CA TRP A 31 5.93 6.63 14.69
C TRP A 31 4.55 6.75 14.08
N ARG A 32 3.61 7.47 14.72
CA ARG A 32 2.29 7.71 14.15
C ARG A 32 2.36 8.51 12.85
N TRP A 33 3.23 9.52 12.80
CA TRP A 33 3.45 10.31 11.59
C TRP A 33 4.13 9.49 10.49
N VAL A 34 5.02 8.57 10.86
CA VAL A 34 5.63 7.62 9.92
C VAL A 34 4.55 6.72 9.30
N VAL A 35 3.63 6.19 10.11
CA VAL A 35 2.50 5.38 9.61
C VAL A 35 1.62 6.20 8.66
N ILE A 36 1.25 7.42 9.06
CA ILE A 36 0.42 8.30 8.21
C ILE A 36 1.13 8.60 6.89
N GLY A 37 2.41 8.92 6.92
CA GLY A 37 3.21 9.18 5.72
C GLY A 37 3.31 7.97 4.79
N LEU A 38 3.53 6.78 5.34
CA LEU A 38 3.55 5.52 4.58
C LEU A 38 2.20 5.24 3.92
N LEU A 39 1.09 5.41 4.66
CA LEU A 39 -0.26 5.20 4.13
C LEU A 39 -0.61 6.24 3.05
N ALA A 40 -0.25 7.50 3.24
CA ALA A 40 -0.47 8.55 2.26
C ALA A 40 0.37 8.33 0.99
N GLY A 41 1.65 7.98 1.14
CA GLY A 41 2.53 7.66 0.01
C GLY A 41 2.05 6.43 -0.76
N HIS A 42 1.62 5.39 -0.05
CA HIS A 42 0.97 4.22 -0.64
C HIS A 42 -0.32 4.61 -1.37
N PHE A 43 -1.11 5.52 -0.81
CA PHE A 43 -2.34 5.96 -1.46
C PHE A 43 -2.05 6.66 -2.79
N VAL A 44 -1.14 7.62 -2.77
CA VAL A 44 -0.73 8.37 -3.97
C VAL A 44 -0.17 7.42 -5.03
N SER A 45 0.67 6.46 -4.64
CA SER A 45 1.31 5.54 -5.58
C SER A 45 0.30 4.63 -6.30
N VAL A 46 -0.75 4.16 -5.61
CA VAL A 46 -1.84 3.38 -6.21
C VAL A 46 -2.61 4.22 -7.24
N PHE A 47 -3.01 5.44 -6.87
CA PHE A 47 -3.76 6.34 -7.77
C PHE A 47 -2.95 6.73 -9.01
N VAL A 48 -1.68 7.09 -8.82
CA VAL A 48 -0.76 7.40 -9.93
C VAL A 48 -0.60 6.19 -10.85
N SER A 49 -0.46 4.98 -10.29
CA SER A 49 -0.35 3.76 -11.09
C SER A 49 -1.59 3.53 -11.95
N PHE A 50 -2.80 3.68 -11.39
CA PHE A 50 -4.04 3.60 -12.18
C PHE A 50 -4.13 4.68 -13.26
N ALA A 51 -3.73 5.91 -12.97
CA ALA A 51 -3.73 7.00 -13.95
C ALA A 51 -2.78 6.73 -15.13
N ILE A 52 -1.58 6.23 -14.84
CA ILE A 52 -0.59 5.84 -15.85
C ILE A 52 -1.11 4.66 -16.68
N LEU A 53 -1.63 3.62 -16.02
CA LEU A 53 -2.20 2.43 -16.69
C LEU A 53 -3.36 2.79 -17.61
N ARG A 54 -4.23 3.73 -17.19
CA ARG A 54 -5.34 4.23 -18.02
C ARG A 54 -4.83 4.95 -19.28
N SER A 55 -3.69 5.63 -19.18
CA SER A 55 -3.16 6.47 -20.26
C SER A 55 -2.32 5.69 -21.28
N LEU A 56 -1.62 4.63 -20.83
CA LEU A 56 -0.64 3.92 -21.65
C LEU A 56 -1.11 2.55 -22.15
N GLY A 57 -2.24 2.04 -21.65
CA GLY A 57 -2.83 0.77 -22.09
C GLY A 57 -2.09 -0.49 -21.59
N PRO A 58 -2.62 -1.69 -21.85
CA PRO A 58 -2.06 -2.94 -21.37
C PRO A 58 -0.83 -3.35 -22.19
N GLY A 59 0.37 -3.14 -21.65
CA GLY A 59 1.62 -3.66 -22.20
C GLY A 59 2.39 -4.51 -21.17
N GLY A 60 3.22 -5.44 -21.62
CA GLY A 60 3.98 -6.33 -20.72
C GLY A 60 4.93 -5.57 -19.76
N TRP A 61 5.38 -4.38 -20.14
CA TRP A 61 6.16 -3.47 -19.30
C TRP A 61 5.35 -2.84 -18.16
N ALA A 62 4.02 -2.86 -18.22
CA ALA A 62 3.11 -2.30 -17.23
C ALA A 62 2.83 -3.25 -16.04
N GLY A 63 3.34 -4.49 -16.07
CA GLY A 63 3.18 -5.48 -15.00
C GLY A 63 3.46 -4.95 -13.58
N PRO A 64 4.59 -4.25 -13.34
CA PRO A 64 4.86 -3.61 -12.06
C PRO A 64 3.79 -2.64 -11.59
N LEU A 65 3.25 -1.82 -12.49
CA LEU A 65 2.19 -0.85 -12.18
C LEU A 65 0.89 -1.57 -11.84
N TYR A 66 0.57 -2.67 -12.52
CA TYR A 66 -0.59 -3.50 -12.16
C TYR A 66 -0.45 -4.12 -10.77
N TRP A 67 0.73 -4.62 -10.42
CA TRP A 67 0.96 -5.18 -9.09
C TRP A 67 0.82 -4.11 -8.01
N LEU A 68 1.38 -2.93 -8.24
CA LEU A 68 1.30 -1.82 -7.28
C LEU A 68 -0.14 -1.28 -7.15
N ALA A 69 -0.86 -1.13 -8.27
CA ALA A 69 -2.24 -0.69 -8.29
C ALA A 69 -3.18 -1.68 -7.58
N TYR A 70 -3.20 -2.94 -8.01
CA TYR A 70 -4.13 -3.95 -7.46
C TYR A 70 -3.69 -4.46 -6.09
N GLY A 71 -2.40 -4.73 -5.92
CA GLY A 71 -1.83 -5.09 -4.62
C GLY A 71 -2.01 -3.97 -3.61
N GLY A 72 -1.89 -2.70 -4.03
CA GLY A 72 -2.11 -1.59 -3.11
C GLY A 72 -3.57 -1.38 -2.71
N MET A 73 -4.54 -1.71 -3.57
CA MET A 73 -5.97 -1.64 -3.25
C MET A 73 -6.37 -2.56 -2.08
N GLY A 74 -5.72 -3.72 -1.93
CA GLY A 74 -6.00 -4.59 -0.80
C GLY A 74 -5.63 -3.96 0.56
N LEU A 75 -4.62 -3.08 0.61
CA LEU A 75 -4.21 -2.41 1.85
C LEU A 75 -5.29 -1.43 2.28
N PHE A 76 -5.90 -0.73 1.32
CA PHE A 76 -7.06 0.11 1.61
C PHE A 76 -8.21 -0.70 2.16
N SER A 77 -8.53 -1.83 1.52
CA SER A 77 -9.57 -2.72 2.03
C SER A 77 -9.28 -3.10 3.49
N LEU A 78 -8.05 -3.49 3.81
CA LEU A 78 -7.65 -3.86 5.18
C LEU A 78 -7.87 -2.71 6.17
N ILE A 79 -7.45 -1.49 5.83
CA ILE A 79 -7.61 -0.31 6.69
C ILE A 79 -9.08 -0.01 6.93
N PHE A 80 -9.90 0.05 5.87
CA PHE A 80 -11.33 0.32 6.01
C PHE A 80 -12.06 -0.77 6.80
N THR A 81 -11.73 -2.05 6.60
CA THR A 81 -12.32 -3.15 7.37
C THR A 81 -11.87 -3.18 8.82
N GLY A 82 -10.64 -2.76 9.12
CA GLY A 82 -10.09 -2.75 10.48
C GLY A 82 -10.42 -1.49 11.29
N MET A 83 -11.09 -0.51 10.69
CA MET A 83 -11.61 0.69 11.37
C MET A 83 -13.07 0.54 11.83
N VAL A 84 -13.70 -0.62 11.60
CA VAL A 84 -15.02 -1.02 12.13
C VAL A 84 -14.85 -1.62 13.52
#